data_AF-A0ABD0QXZ5-F1
#
_entry.id   AF-A0ABD0QXZ5-F1
#
_cell.length_a   1.000
_cell.length_b   1.000
_cell.length_c   1.000
_cell.angle_alpha   90.00
_cell.angle_beta   90.00
_cell.angle_gamma   90.00
#
_symmetry.space_group_name_H-M   'P 1'
#
loop_
_entity.id
_entity.type
_entity.pdbx_description
1 polymer ?
#
loop_
_entity_poly.entity_id
_entity_poly.type
_entity_poly.pdbx_seq_one_letter_code
_entity_poly.pdbx_strand_id
1 'polypeptide(L)' 'IFRCGPAAVKAVFQQKVDAQYDVPFVYAEVNADVRIMIVKEGKVLSTSVDKKRVGALICTKHPGAMRMQDVTSEYKNEM' A
#
# COMPACT_ATOMS: atom_id res chain seq x y z
N ILE A 1 -19.96 -9.25 -8.47
CA ILE A 1 -19.73 -7.79 -8.55
C ILE A 1 -18.45 -7.51 -7.79
N PHE A 2 -17.38 -7.05 -8.45
CA PHE A 2 -16.09 -6.74 -7.83
C PHE A 2 -15.66 -5.33 -8.29
N ARG A 3 -15.61 -4.39 -7.36
CA ARG A 3 -15.22 -2.98 -7.55
C ARG A 3 -14.64 -2.45 -6.25
N CYS A 4 -13.87 -1.37 -6.33
CA CYS A 4 -13.26 -0.71 -5.18
C CYS A 4 -13.38 0.81 -5.36
N GLY A 5 -13.81 1.50 -4.31
CA GLY A 5 -13.83 2.96 -4.22
C GLY A 5 -15.13 3.64 -4.67
N PRO A 6 -15.14 5.00 -4.71
CA PRO A 6 -13.96 5.86 -4.59
C PRO A 6 -13.40 5.94 -3.15
N ALA A 7 -12.09 5.74 -3.02
CA ALA A 7 -11.34 5.92 -1.78
C ALA A 7 -10.56 7.24 -1.85
N ALA A 8 -10.79 8.16 -0.90
CA ALA A 8 -10.07 9.42 -0.89
C ALA A 8 -8.58 9.19 -0.59
N VAL A 9 -7.68 9.62 -1.48
CA VAL A 9 -6.22 9.51 -1.28
C VAL A 9 -5.79 10.14 0.05
N LYS A 10 -6.38 11.27 0.43
CA LYS A 10 -6.16 11.90 1.73
C LYS A 10 -6.55 11.01 2.92
N ALA A 11 -7.64 10.23 2.79
CA ALA A 11 -8.04 9.27 3.84
C ALA A 11 -7.04 8.12 3.94
N VAL A 12 -6.52 7.62 2.81
CA VAL A 12 -5.45 6.61 2.76
C VAL A 12 -4.19 7.15 3.44
N PHE A 13 -3.72 8.35 3.06
CA PHE A 13 -2.55 9.00 3.66
C PHE A 13 -2.69 9.22 5.17
N GLN A 14 -3.87 9.66 5.62
CA GLN A 14 -4.15 9.97 7.03
C GLN A 14 -4.61 8.75 7.86
N GLN A 15 -4.55 7.53 7.28
CA GLN A 15 -4.99 6.29 7.94
C GLN A 15 -6.44 6.33 8.44
N LYS A 16 -7.33 7.06 7.74
CA LYS A 16 -8.77 7.16 8.03
C LYS A 16 -9.52 5.97 7.44
N VAL A 17 -9.17 4.77 7.90
CA VAL A 17 -9.71 3.50 7.39
C VAL A 17 -11.21 3.30 7.68
N ASP A 18 -11.79 4.11 8.56
CA ASP A 18 -13.23 4.18 8.81
C ASP A 18 -14.01 4.94 7.72
N ALA A 19 -13.33 5.70 6.85
CA ALA A 19 -13.97 6.45 5.78
C ALA A 19 -14.46 5.54 4.64
N GLN A 20 -15.60 5.90 4.06
CA GLN A 20 -16.10 5.29 2.83
C GLN A 20 -15.39 5.88 1.59
N TYR A 21 -15.19 5.14 0.51
CA TYR A 21 -15.44 3.70 0.32
C TYR A 21 -14.11 2.94 0.26
N ASP A 22 -14.10 1.71 0.77
CA ASP A 22 -13.01 0.75 0.64
C ASP A 22 -11.62 1.26 1.06
N VAL A 23 -11.55 2.31 1.89
CA VAL A 23 -10.28 2.89 2.37
C VAL A 23 -9.40 1.86 3.08
N PRO A 24 -9.91 0.92 3.92
CA PRO A 24 -9.07 -0.14 4.49
C PRO A 24 -8.36 -0.98 3.42
N PHE A 25 -9.05 -1.27 2.32
CA PHE A 25 -8.54 -2.10 1.25
C PHE A 25 -7.44 -1.36 0.47
N VAL A 26 -7.71 -0.13 0.04
CA VAL A 26 -6.73 0.70 -0.67
C VAL A 26 -5.53 1.07 0.23
N TYR A 27 -5.76 1.26 1.53
CA TYR A 27 -4.67 1.49 2.48
C TYR A 27 -3.72 0.29 2.57
N ALA A 28 -4.25 -0.93 2.57
CA ALA A 28 -3.43 -2.14 2.60
C ALA A 28 -2.58 -2.32 1.33
N GLU A 29 -3.10 -1.94 0.14
CA GLU A 29 -2.36 -2.01 -1.13
C GLU A 29 -1.06 -1.21 -1.13
N VAL A 30 -0.95 -0.19 -0.27
CA VAL A 30 0.23 0.68 -0.19
C VAL A 30 0.97 0.61 1.15
N ASN A 31 0.36 0.14 2.24
CA ASN A 31 0.97 0.15 3.58
C ASN A 31 1.11 -1.24 4.25
N ALA A 32 0.75 -2.34 3.59
CA ALA A 32 0.83 -3.66 4.22
C ALA A 32 2.29 -4.10 4.53
N ASP A 33 2.46 -4.70 5.71
CA ASP A 33 3.68 -5.41 6.07
C ASP A 33 3.72 -6.79 5.40
N VAL A 34 4.85 -7.15 4.80
CA VAL A 34 5.07 -8.49 4.26
C VAL A 34 5.75 -9.36 5.31
N ARG A 35 5.00 -10.32 5.87
CA ARG A 35 5.52 -11.31 6.83
C ARG A 35 5.99 -12.55 6.08
N ILE A 36 7.26 -12.89 6.24
CA ILE A 36 7.85 -14.10 5.66
C ILE A 36 8.07 -15.09 6.80
N MET A 37 7.63 -16.33 6.62
CA MET A 37 7.81 -17.39 7.60
C MET A 37 8.43 -18.61 6.92
N ILE A 38 9.50 -19.15 7.50
CA ILE A 38 10.03 -20.45 7.10
C ILE A 38 9.41 -21.49 8.01
N VAL A 39 8.69 -22.46 7.44
CA VAL A 39 7.98 -23.49 8.20
C VAL A 39 8.48 -24.87 7.77
N LYS A 40 8.78 -25.73 8.74
CA LYS A 40 9.11 -27.14 8.53
C LYS A 40 8.36 -27.99 9.53
N GLU A 41 7.64 -29.01 9.05
CA GLU A 41 6.91 -29.97 9.89
C GLU A 41 5.97 -29.29 10.90
N GLY A 42 5.24 -28.26 10.44
CA GLY A 42 4.32 -27.49 11.29
C GLY A 42 5.00 -26.55 12.30
N LYS A 43 6.34 -26.51 12.35
CA LYS A 43 7.10 -25.59 13.20
C LYS A 43 7.62 -24.39 12.40
N VAL A 44 7.44 -23.20 12.94
CA VAL A 44 8.02 -21.97 12.40
C VAL A 44 9.51 -21.95 12.77
N LEU A 45 10.38 -22.04 11.75
CA LEU A 45 11.83 -22.01 11.90
C LEU A 45 12.36 -20.59 11.97
N SER A 46 11.74 -19.65 11.25
CA SER A 46 12.10 -18.23 11.31
C SER A 46 10.96 -17.36 10.81
N THR A 47 11.00 -16.09 11.22
CA THR A 47 10.09 -15.05 10.73
C THR A 47 10.88 -13.79 10.39
N SER A 48 10.44 -13.06 9.37
CA SER A 48 10.89 -11.70 9.09
C SER A 48 9.73 -10.83 8.62
N VAL A 49 9.89 -9.52 8.74
CA VAL A 49 8.88 -8.54 8.34
C VAL A 49 9.55 -7.51 7.45
N ASP A 50 9.02 -7.34 6.24
CA ASP A 50 9.42 -6.32 5.28
C ASP A 50 8.31 -5.26 5.21
N LYS A 51 8.59 -4.09 5.80
CA LYS A 51 7.65 -2.97 5.89
C LYS A 51 7.69 -2.03 4.68
N LYS A 52 8.67 -2.24 3.78
CA LYS A 52 8.98 -1.30 2.68
C LYS A 52 8.63 -1.87 1.30
N ARG A 53 8.40 -3.18 1.20
CA ARG A 53 8.07 -3.85 -0.07
C ARG A 53 6.79 -3.35 -0.72
N VAL A 54 5.75 -3.08 0.06
CA VAL A 54 4.43 -2.70 -0.45
C VAL A 54 4.33 -1.18 -0.60
N GLY A 55 3.74 -0.74 -1.72
CA GLY A 55 3.64 0.68 -2.05
C GLY A 55 5.00 1.36 -2.23
N ALA A 56 6.00 0.63 -2.75
CA ALA A 56 7.38 1.12 -2.88
C ALA A 56 7.55 2.25 -3.90
N LEU A 57 6.68 2.32 -4.92
CA LEU A 57 6.67 3.36 -5.94
C LEU A 57 5.28 3.49 -6.55
N ILE A 58 4.67 4.66 -6.44
CA ILE A 58 3.37 4.99 -7.03
C ILE A 58 3.59 6.14 -7.99
N CYS A 59 3.28 5.90 -9.27
CA CYS A 59 3.59 6.84 -10.33
C CYS A 59 2.38 7.13 -11.20
N THR A 60 2.37 8.33 -11.76
CA THR A 60 1.46 8.73 -12.83
C THR A 60 2.25 9.33 -13.99
N LYS A 61 1.60 9.52 -15.14
CA LYS A 61 2.18 10.23 -16.27
C LYS A 61 2.16 11.73 -15.99
N HIS A 62 3.30 12.40 -16.19
CA HIS A 62 3.38 13.84 -16.05
C HIS A 62 2.45 14.55 -17.07
N PRO A 63 1.71 15.59 -16.67
CA PRO A 63 0.91 16.40 -17.59
C PRO A 63 1.76 16.97 -18.73
N GLY A 64 1.31 16.85 -19.98
CA GLY A 64 1.99 17.42 -21.15
C GLY A 64 3.31 16.76 -21.57
N ALA A 65 3.78 15.71 -20.89
CA ALA A 65 5.04 15.02 -21.25
C ALA A 65 4.92 13.49 -21.14
N MET A 66 5.76 12.76 -21.87
CA MET A 66 5.89 11.29 -21.75
C MET A 66 6.96 10.92 -20.72
N ARG A 67 6.84 11.49 -19.51
CA ARG A 67 7.72 11.22 -18.38
C ARG A 67 6.90 10.80 -17.16
N MET A 68 7.52 10.01 -16.29
CA MET A 68 6.95 9.56 -15.03
C MET A 68 6.94 10.70 -14.00
N GLN A 69 5.90 10.77 -13.19
CA GLN A 69 5.80 11.60 -12.00
C GLN A 69 5.53 10.69 -10.81
N ASP A 70 6.45 10.69 -9.85
CA ASP A 70 6.28 9.99 -8.58
C ASP A 70 5.27 10.75 -7.70
N VAL A 71 4.29 10.02 -7.16
CA VAL A 71 3.24 10.52 -6.28
C VAL A 71 3.13 9.66 -5.01
N THR A 72 4.17 8.88 -4.67
CA THR A 72 4.19 7.98 -3.51
C THR A 72 3.90 8.73 -2.20
N SER A 73 4.45 9.93 -2.06
CA SER A 73 4.25 10.82 -0.90
C SER A 73 2.78 11.24 -0.68
N GLU A 74 1.94 11.16 -1.71
CA GLU A 74 0.51 11.48 -1.60
C GLU A 74 -0.28 10.35 -0.92
N TYR A 75 0.24 9.13 -0.92
CA TYR A 75 -0.45 7.95 -0.40
C TYR A 75 0.07 7.47 0.94
N LYS A 76 1.37 7.66 1.24
CA LYS A 76 1.98 7.23 2.50
C LYS A 76 3.20 8.08 2.84
N ASN A 77 3.50 8.18 4.13
CA ASN A 77 4.75 8.76 4.58
C ASN A 77 5.89 7.75 4.40
N GLU A 78 7.05 8.23 3.98
CA GLU A 78 8.27 7.44 4.03
C GLU A 78 8.72 7.29 5.50
N MET A 79 8.69 6.07 6.02
CA MET A 79 9.57 5.61 7.12
C MET A 79 10.33 4.38 6.66
#